data_AF-A0A5C3Q494-F1
#
_entry.id   AF-A0A5C3Q494-F1
#
_cell.length_a   1.000
_cell.length_b   1.000
_cell.length_c   1.000
_cell.angle_alpha   90.00
_cell.angle_beta   90.00
_cell.angle_gamma   90.00
#
_symmetry.space_group_name_H-M   'P 1'
#
loop_
_entity.id
_entity.type
_entity.pdbx_description
1 polymer ?
#
loop_
_entity_poly.entity_id
_entity_poly.type
_entity_poly.pdbx_seq_one_letter_code
_entity_poly.pdbx_strand_id
1 'polypeptide(L)'
;MTDQRHPRGAIWEAGPSPAVEAQDERHPTIYYDDGNVVVSGLTQRGSRQHFRVHKSILARHSPVLADMFAIPPLLAPGGCQTHLAESYDGVVHVQMPDSAEELISFLNMFYDPLGTAYKRFDPNTPVLVEGALKLAMKYECDALRHRIVSSLEADWPQTLAQWDARRAEAVILRSEHSLQLTGKVNGLYLDDRLPEPASTIRIASDYGIPSILPAAFYTLALLSTDADWDDCRANPGKHLRFGARTARWRLLDKRDLMRLVHGQKLLAGHTRSIGTDIFGPRCQRGVKGCTKARSDCWKYFQENAPNSMDDPLDILHDCMRLDTLFSDLPCAACTSDIIVMAEKKRRELWRSLPAVFNLE
;
A
#
# COMPACT_ATOMS: atom_id res chain seq x y z
N MET A 1 5.36 36.71 72.69
CA MET A 1 4.12 37.21 72.03
C MET A 1 4.53 38.27 71.03
N THR A 2 4.82 37.87 69.79
CA THR A 2 5.20 38.78 68.71
C THR A 2 4.88 38.12 67.37
N ASP A 3 3.83 38.67 66.77
CA ASP A 3 3.45 38.83 65.36
C ASP A 3 4.29 38.09 64.29
N GLN A 4 3.67 37.12 63.60
CA GLN A 4 4.09 36.65 62.27
C GLN A 4 2.94 36.85 61.27
N ARG A 5 3.08 37.88 60.42
CA ARG A 5 2.23 38.11 59.25
C ARG A 5 2.66 37.18 58.12
N HIS A 6 1.75 36.32 57.67
CA HIS A 6 1.84 35.64 56.37
C HIS A 6 1.07 36.46 55.31
N PRO A 7 1.63 36.75 54.13
CA PRO A 7 0.89 37.37 53.04
C PRO A 7 0.00 36.36 52.31
N ARG A 8 -1.18 36.84 51.93
CA ARG A 8 -2.28 36.13 51.28
C ARG A 8 -1.87 35.57 49.91
N GLY A 9 -2.28 34.33 49.64
CA GLY A 9 -2.15 33.69 48.34
C GLY A 9 -2.94 34.42 47.27
N ALA A 10 -2.27 34.73 46.15
CA ALA A 10 -2.92 35.17 44.92
C ALA A 10 -3.43 33.92 44.18
N ILE A 11 -4.75 33.76 44.17
CA ILE A 11 -5.43 32.79 43.31
C ILE A 11 -5.45 33.41 41.92
N TRP A 12 -4.69 32.84 40.99
CA TRP A 12 -4.79 33.14 39.58
C TRP A 12 -6.00 32.36 39.04
N GLU A 13 -7.12 33.05 38.88
CA GLU A 13 -8.25 32.51 38.12
C GLU A 13 -7.83 32.39 36.66
N ALA A 14 -7.64 31.16 36.19
CA ALA A 14 -7.47 30.86 34.78
C ALA A 14 -8.77 31.22 34.06
N GLY A 15 -8.76 32.34 33.34
CA GLY A 15 -9.84 32.71 32.44
C GLY A 15 -10.09 31.61 31.40
N PRO A 16 -11.33 31.47 30.88
CA PRO A 16 -11.63 30.48 29.86
C PRO A 16 -10.75 30.74 28.63
N SER A 17 -10.05 29.69 28.20
CA SER A 17 -9.29 29.68 26.96
C SER A 17 -10.23 30.08 25.81
N PRO A 18 -9.85 31.02 24.92
CA PRO A 18 -10.71 31.41 23.82
C PRO A 18 -10.96 30.19 22.93
N ALA A 19 -12.23 29.83 22.78
CA ALA A 19 -12.66 28.86 21.77
C ALA A 19 -12.11 29.34 20.43
N VAL A 20 -11.25 28.55 19.80
CA VAL A 20 -10.77 28.80 18.45
C VAL A 20 -12.02 28.82 17.55
N GLU A 21 -12.40 30.00 17.08
CA GLU A 21 -13.48 30.14 16.09
C GLU A 21 -13.14 29.22 14.92
N ALA A 22 -14.00 28.24 14.66
CA ALA A 22 -13.86 27.35 13.52
C ALA A 22 -13.89 28.21 12.25
N GLN A 23 -12.73 28.47 11.64
CA GLN A 23 -12.66 29.20 10.39
C GLN A 23 -13.19 28.32 9.27
N ASP A 24 -14.28 28.75 8.65
CA ASP A 24 -14.81 28.16 7.43
C ASP A 24 -13.90 28.56 6.26
N GLU A 25 -13.31 27.58 5.57
CA GLU A 25 -12.34 27.81 4.49
C GLU A 25 -12.82 27.19 3.17
N ARG A 26 -12.64 27.91 2.06
CA ARG A 26 -12.86 27.35 0.71
C ARG A 26 -11.64 26.51 0.31
N HIS A 27 -11.88 25.32 -0.24
CA HIS A 27 -10.77 24.52 -0.77
C HIS A 27 -10.08 25.24 -1.93
N PRO A 28 -8.74 25.34 -1.97
CA PRO A 28 -8.04 26.20 -2.92
C PRO A 28 -8.20 25.78 -4.39
N THR A 29 -8.42 24.49 -4.66
CA THR A 29 -8.45 23.95 -6.04
C THR A 29 -9.77 23.29 -6.44
N ILE A 30 -10.63 22.95 -5.47
CA ILE A 30 -11.91 22.24 -5.72
C ILE A 30 -13.03 23.22 -5.37
N TYR A 31 -13.02 24.35 -6.05
CA TYR A 31 -13.98 25.42 -5.88
C TYR A 31 -14.25 26.06 -7.23
N TYR A 32 -15.20 25.48 -7.96
CA TYR A 32 -15.50 25.88 -9.33
C TYR A 32 -16.52 27.02 -9.36
N ASP A 33 -16.22 28.08 -10.11
CA ASP A 33 -17.07 29.27 -10.21
C ASP A 33 -18.46 28.96 -10.80
N ASP A 34 -18.54 27.97 -11.69
CA ASP A 34 -19.76 27.46 -12.32
C ASP A 34 -20.45 26.34 -11.52
N GLY A 35 -19.87 25.91 -10.39
CA GLY A 35 -20.43 24.89 -9.53
C GLY A 35 -21.80 25.30 -8.96
N ASN A 36 -22.73 24.35 -8.96
CA ASN A 36 -24.14 24.56 -8.60
C ASN A 36 -24.55 23.90 -7.26
N VAL A 37 -23.58 23.37 -6.53
CA VAL A 37 -23.72 22.92 -5.13
C VAL A 37 -22.41 23.14 -4.39
N VAL A 38 -22.52 23.50 -3.11
CA VAL A 38 -21.38 23.50 -2.18
C VAL A 38 -21.56 22.33 -1.24
N VAL A 39 -20.58 21.43 -1.19
CA VAL A 39 -20.49 20.40 -0.15
C VAL A 39 -19.44 20.81 0.87
N SER A 40 -19.60 20.45 2.14
CA SER A 40 -18.59 20.74 3.16
C SER A 40 -18.36 19.57 4.10
N GLY A 41 -17.11 19.39 4.54
CA GLY A 41 -16.74 18.44 5.59
C GLY A 41 -15.94 19.14 6.69
N LEU A 42 -15.81 18.46 7.84
CA LEU A 42 -14.92 18.93 8.90
C LEU A 42 -13.51 18.38 8.67
N THR A 43 -12.50 19.24 8.81
CA THR A 43 -11.10 18.83 8.84
C THR A 43 -10.78 18.16 10.17
N GLN A 44 -9.66 17.44 10.24
CA GLN A 44 -9.17 16.87 11.52
C GLN A 44 -8.92 17.94 12.60
N ARG A 45 -8.76 19.21 12.21
CA ARG A 45 -8.57 20.34 13.13
C ARG A 45 -9.89 20.95 13.62
N GLY A 46 -11.03 20.42 13.17
CA GLY A 46 -12.36 20.91 13.50
C GLY A 46 -12.82 22.13 12.68
N SER A 47 -11.99 22.63 11.77
CA SER A 47 -12.40 23.67 10.82
C SER A 47 -13.29 23.07 9.73
N ARG A 48 -14.21 23.87 9.19
CA ARG A 48 -15.04 23.43 8.06
C ARG A 48 -14.37 23.81 6.76
N GLN A 49 -14.35 22.87 5.81
CA GLN A 49 -13.87 23.13 4.47
C GLN A 49 -14.99 22.98 3.46
N HIS A 50 -15.11 23.96 2.56
CA HIS A 50 -16.15 24.04 1.54
C HIS A 50 -15.58 23.72 0.15
N PHE A 51 -16.35 22.93 -0.60
CA PHE A 51 -16.03 22.49 -1.95
C PHE A 51 -17.20 22.85 -2.86
N ARG A 52 -16.96 23.70 -3.86
CA ARG A 52 -17.99 24.09 -4.83
C ARG A 52 -17.85 23.26 -6.08
N VAL A 53 -18.87 22.45 -6.38
CA VAL A 53 -18.84 21.36 -7.37
C VAL A 53 -20.15 21.28 -8.17
N HIS A 54 -20.22 20.33 -9.09
CA HIS A 54 -21.37 20.10 -9.96
C HIS A 54 -22.21 18.90 -9.52
N LYS A 55 -23.50 19.14 -9.26
CA LYS A 55 -24.48 18.10 -8.91
C LYS A 55 -24.52 16.97 -9.94
N SER A 56 -24.52 17.32 -11.23
CA SER A 56 -24.64 16.35 -12.31
C SER A 56 -23.47 15.36 -12.39
N ILE A 57 -22.24 15.83 -12.08
CA ILE A 57 -21.05 14.97 -12.06
C ILE A 57 -21.19 13.92 -10.97
N LEU A 58 -21.52 14.35 -9.74
CA LEU A 58 -21.65 13.44 -8.61
C LEU A 58 -22.88 12.52 -8.74
N ALA A 59 -24.04 13.07 -9.10
CA ALA A 59 -25.29 12.32 -9.27
C ALA A 59 -25.20 11.27 -10.39
N ARG A 60 -24.42 11.52 -11.45
CA ARG A 60 -24.19 10.54 -12.51
C ARG A 60 -23.51 9.27 -12.01
N HIS A 61 -22.65 9.40 -11.00
CA HIS A 61 -21.83 8.31 -10.49
C HIS A 61 -22.33 7.74 -9.17
N SER A 62 -23.34 8.35 -8.55
CA SER A 62 -23.87 7.96 -7.25
C SER A 62 -25.39 8.13 -7.22
N PRO A 63 -26.18 7.05 -7.13
CA PRO A 63 -27.62 7.16 -6.92
C PRO A 63 -27.94 7.83 -5.57
N VAL A 64 -27.16 7.52 -4.52
CA VAL A 64 -27.33 8.12 -3.18
C VAL A 64 -27.17 9.65 -3.23
N LEU A 65 -26.13 10.16 -3.91
CA LEU A 65 -25.95 11.60 -4.05
C LEU A 65 -26.99 12.22 -4.99
N ALA A 66 -27.43 11.49 -6.02
CA ALA A 66 -28.51 11.94 -6.90
C ALA A 66 -29.81 12.18 -6.10
N ASP A 67 -30.20 11.21 -5.28
CA ASP A 67 -31.38 11.30 -4.42
C ASP A 67 -31.22 12.43 -3.39
N MET A 68 -30.04 12.53 -2.76
CA MET A 68 -29.71 13.61 -1.82
C MET A 68 -29.86 15.00 -2.45
N PHE A 69 -29.44 15.18 -3.71
CA PHE A 69 -29.55 16.45 -4.42
C PHE A 69 -30.94 16.71 -5.04
N ALA A 70 -31.77 15.68 -5.17
CA ALA A 70 -33.14 15.79 -5.67
C ALA A 70 -34.11 16.32 -4.61
N ILE A 71 -33.77 16.22 -3.33
CA ILE A 71 -34.56 16.81 -2.23
C ILE A 71 -34.61 18.34 -2.42
N PRO A 72 -35.80 18.94 -2.57
CA PRO A 72 -35.92 20.38 -2.72
C PRO A 72 -35.34 21.10 -1.49
N PRO A 73 -34.47 22.10 -1.68
CA PRO A 73 -33.92 22.84 -0.56
C PRO A 73 -35.04 23.59 0.17
N LEU A 74 -34.94 23.66 1.50
CA LEU A 74 -35.87 24.42 2.32
C LEU A 74 -35.78 25.91 1.97
N LEU A 75 -36.93 26.52 1.72
CA LEU A 75 -37.04 27.95 1.47
C LEU A 75 -37.33 28.65 2.80
N ALA A 76 -36.48 29.60 3.19
CA ALA A 76 -36.73 30.44 4.35
C ALA A 76 -37.54 31.68 3.93
N PRO A 77 -38.63 32.03 4.63
CA PRO A 77 -39.32 33.30 4.40
C PRO A 77 -38.42 34.47 4.86
N GLY A 78 -38.01 35.31 3.91
CA GLY A 78 -37.16 36.48 4.15
C GLY A 78 -37.60 37.70 3.34
N GLY A 79 -38.65 38.40 3.77
CA GLY A 79 -39.12 39.62 3.09
C GLY A 79 -39.55 39.41 1.63
N CYS A 80 -39.25 40.37 0.75
CA CYS A 80 -39.68 40.39 -0.66
C CYS A 80 -39.00 39.33 -1.56
N GLN A 81 -38.12 38.48 -1.02
CA GLN A 81 -37.37 37.46 -1.76
C GLN A 81 -37.37 36.12 -1.00
N THR A 82 -37.64 35.02 -1.69
CA THR A 82 -37.48 33.67 -1.17
C THR A 82 -36.01 33.26 -1.28
N HIS A 83 -35.34 33.02 -0.14
CA HIS A 83 -33.94 32.58 -0.10
C HIS A 83 -33.82 31.12 0.35
N LEU A 84 -32.75 30.46 -0.10
CA LEU A 84 -32.38 29.10 0.33
C LEU A 84 -31.94 29.12 1.79
N ALA A 85 -32.62 28.36 2.66
CA ALA A 85 -32.36 28.34 4.10
C ALA A 85 -30.94 27.83 4.43
N GLU A 86 -30.43 26.87 3.64
CA GLU A 86 -29.10 26.29 3.76
C GLU A 86 -28.32 26.59 2.47
N SER A 87 -27.81 27.81 2.36
CA SER A 87 -27.01 28.25 1.21
C SER A 87 -25.64 28.76 1.61
N TYR A 88 -24.68 28.55 0.69
CA TYR A 88 -23.32 29.07 0.78
C TYR A 88 -22.96 29.65 -0.58
N ASP A 89 -22.47 30.89 -0.61
CA ASP A 89 -22.21 31.65 -1.85
C ASP A 89 -23.38 31.63 -2.86
N GLY A 90 -24.62 31.67 -2.36
CA GLY A 90 -25.82 31.77 -3.19
C GLY A 90 -26.26 30.46 -3.87
N VAL A 91 -25.61 29.33 -3.58
CA VAL A 91 -26.04 27.99 -4.03
C VAL A 91 -26.40 27.09 -2.86
N VAL A 92 -27.05 25.96 -3.15
CA VAL A 92 -27.40 24.96 -2.12
C VAL A 92 -26.13 24.47 -1.43
N HIS A 93 -26.12 24.52 -0.11
CA HIS A 93 -25.05 23.99 0.73
C HIS A 93 -25.49 22.66 1.35
N VAL A 94 -24.66 21.64 1.21
CA VAL A 94 -24.86 20.33 1.85
C VAL A 94 -23.70 20.06 2.79
N GLN A 95 -23.99 19.96 4.08
CA GLN A 95 -23.02 19.50 5.05
C GLN A 95 -22.91 17.97 5.00
N MET A 96 -21.74 17.49 4.60
CA MET A 96 -21.42 16.07 4.58
C MET A 96 -20.99 15.63 5.98
N PRO A 97 -21.36 14.42 6.42
CA PRO A 97 -20.85 13.84 7.66
C PRO A 97 -19.41 13.32 7.55
N ASP A 98 -18.85 13.24 6.33
CA ASP A 98 -17.49 12.78 6.06
C ASP A 98 -16.45 13.88 6.29
N SER A 99 -15.20 13.48 6.50
CA SER A 99 -14.13 14.45 6.71
C SER A 99 -13.77 15.19 5.43
N ALA A 100 -13.20 16.39 5.57
CA ALA A 100 -12.71 17.16 4.43
C ALA A 100 -11.66 16.39 3.62
N GLU A 101 -10.78 15.64 4.27
CA GLU A 101 -9.71 14.86 3.63
C GLU A 101 -10.27 13.70 2.78
N GLU A 102 -11.30 13.01 3.27
CA GLU A 102 -12.00 11.96 2.53
C GLU A 102 -12.72 12.56 1.31
N LEU A 103 -13.37 13.71 1.47
CA LEU A 103 -14.02 14.43 0.38
C LEU A 103 -13.02 14.90 -0.68
N ILE A 104 -11.83 15.38 -0.29
CA ILE A 104 -10.78 15.75 -1.25
C ILE A 104 -10.38 14.54 -2.10
N SER A 105 -10.06 13.41 -1.46
CA SER A 105 -9.69 12.17 -2.15
C SER A 105 -10.80 11.75 -3.13
N PHE A 106 -12.06 11.73 -2.68
CA PHE A 106 -13.21 11.35 -3.48
C PHE A 106 -13.51 12.29 -4.65
N LEU A 107 -13.49 13.60 -4.42
CA LEU A 107 -13.78 14.61 -5.45
C LEU A 107 -12.68 14.64 -6.52
N ASN A 108 -11.40 14.50 -6.13
CA ASN A 108 -10.29 14.43 -7.09
C ASN A 108 -10.47 13.29 -8.11
N MET A 109 -11.13 12.19 -7.75
CA MET A 109 -11.36 11.09 -8.70
C MET A 109 -12.28 11.46 -9.87
N PHE A 110 -13.14 12.46 -9.70
CA PHE A 110 -14.06 12.92 -10.74
C PHE A 110 -13.47 14.09 -11.53
N TYR A 111 -12.79 15.01 -10.85
CA TYR A 111 -12.32 16.27 -11.43
C TYR A 111 -10.88 16.22 -11.92
N ASP A 112 -10.05 15.31 -11.39
CA ASP A 112 -8.69 15.05 -11.85
C ASP A 112 -8.46 13.54 -12.09
N PRO A 113 -9.20 12.92 -13.02
CA PRO A 113 -9.12 11.48 -13.25
C PRO A 113 -7.79 11.01 -13.87
N LEU A 114 -6.96 11.94 -14.37
CA LEU A 114 -5.62 11.67 -14.90
C LEU A 114 -4.50 12.07 -13.92
N GLY A 115 -4.87 12.53 -12.72
CA GLY A 115 -3.96 13.06 -11.72
C GLY A 115 -3.03 12.03 -11.09
N THR A 116 -2.35 12.46 -10.02
CA THR A 116 -1.28 11.72 -9.35
C THR A 116 -1.72 10.41 -8.69
N ALA A 117 -3.02 10.20 -8.47
CA ALA A 117 -3.55 9.05 -7.74
C ALA A 117 -3.42 7.70 -8.46
N TYR A 118 -3.11 7.68 -9.77
CA TYR A 118 -3.06 6.45 -10.58
C TYR A 118 -1.70 6.21 -11.23
N LYS A 119 -0.64 6.74 -10.65
CA LYS A 119 0.70 6.42 -11.13
C LYS A 119 1.01 4.96 -10.79
N ARG A 120 1.19 4.13 -11.83
CA ARG A 120 1.57 2.71 -11.71
C ARG A 120 2.74 2.57 -10.74
N PHE A 121 2.58 1.67 -9.77
CA PHE A 121 3.55 1.37 -8.71
C PHE A 121 3.89 2.51 -7.76
N ASP A 122 3.10 3.57 -7.73
CA ASP A 122 3.31 4.61 -6.72
C ASP A 122 3.00 4.02 -5.34
N PRO A 123 4.00 3.99 -4.44
CA PRO A 123 3.86 3.42 -3.11
C PRO A 123 2.84 4.17 -2.23
N ASN A 124 2.41 5.38 -2.61
CA ASN A 124 1.39 6.14 -1.90
C ASN A 124 -0.04 5.87 -2.40
N THR A 125 -0.21 5.20 -3.54
CA THR A 125 -1.53 4.95 -4.14
C THR A 125 -2.53 4.39 -3.13
N PRO A 126 -2.22 3.33 -2.34
CA PRO A 126 -3.18 2.79 -1.36
C PRO A 126 -3.68 3.83 -0.35
N VAL A 127 -2.78 4.69 0.16
CA VAL A 127 -3.12 5.72 1.14
C VAL A 127 -3.92 6.86 0.49
N LEU A 128 -3.57 7.24 -0.73
CA LEU A 128 -4.22 8.34 -1.44
C LEU A 128 -5.67 8.01 -1.85
N VAL A 129 -5.94 6.76 -2.20
CA VAL A 129 -7.26 6.31 -2.69
C VAL A 129 -8.17 5.76 -1.59
N GLU A 130 -7.69 5.62 -0.36
CA GLU A 130 -8.45 5.06 0.77
C GLU A 130 -9.75 5.83 1.03
N GLY A 131 -9.65 7.16 1.17
CA GLY A 131 -10.82 8.03 1.38
C GLY A 131 -11.81 7.95 0.22
N ALA A 132 -11.33 7.98 -1.03
CA ALA A 132 -12.17 7.81 -2.20
C ALA A 132 -12.87 6.45 -2.24
N LEU A 133 -12.18 5.36 -1.86
CA LEU A 133 -12.76 4.02 -1.85
C LEU A 133 -13.84 3.88 -0.77
N LYS A 134 -13.59 4.44 0.41
CA LYS A 134 -14.56 4.53 1.50
C LYS A 134 -15.84 5.25 1.07
N LEU A 135 -15.69 6.44 0.51
CA LEU A 135 -16.83 7.24 0.06
C LEU A 135 -17.51 6.62 -1.17
N ALA A 136 -16.76 5.99 -2.06
CA ALA A 136 -17.33 5.25 -3.18
C ALA A 136 -18.23 4.10 -2.70
N MET A 137 -17.87 3.39 -1.64
CA MET A 137 -18.75 2.38 -1.05
C MET A 137 -19.97 3.02 -0.36
N LYS A 138 -19.75 4.07 0.43
CA LYS A 138 -20.82 4.75 1.18
C LYS A 138 -21.90 5.35 0.26
N TYR A 139 -21.47 5.93 -0.86
CA TYR A 139 -22.32 6.60 -1.83
C TYR A 139 -22.62 5.74 -3.06
N GLU A 140 -22.39 4.42 -2.98
CA GLU A 140 -22.72 3.46 -4.05
C GLU A 140 -22.16 3.84 -5.43
N CYS A 141 -20.93 4.36 -5.45
CA CYS A 141 -20.20 4.70 -6.66
C CYS A 141 -19.48 3.47 -7.23
N ASP A 142 -20.24 2.47 -7.67
CA ASP A 142 -19.68 1.17 -8.07
C ASP A 142 -18.62 1.28 -9.16
N ALA A 143 -18.85 2.09 -10.19
CA ALA A 143 -17.88 2.28 -11.27
C ALA A 143 -16.54 2.86 -10.76
N LEU A 144 -16.59 3.78 -9.80
CA LEU A 144 -15.39 4.35 -9.18
C LEU A 144 -14.69 3.30 -8.31
N ARG A 145 -15.43 2.55 -7.49
CA ARG A 145 -14.90 1.44 -6.71
C ARG A 145 -14.17 0.44 -7.59
N HIS A 146 -14.80 -0.03 -8.67
CA HIS A 146 -14.20 -0.99 -9.61
C HIS A 146 -12.92 -0.44 -10.23
N ARG A 147 -12.90 0.85 -10.60
CA ARG A 147 -11.70 1.49 -11.16
C ARG A 147 -10.55 1.53 -10.16
N ILE A 148 -10.81 1.91 -8.91
CA ILE A 148 -9.79 1.94 -7.85
C ILE A 148 -9.25 0.54 -7.60
N VAL A 149 -10.14 -0.44 -7.40
CA VAL A 149 -9.77 -1.84 -7.15
C VAL A 149 -8.93 -2.38 -8.31
N SER A 150 -9.37 -2.19 -9.55
CA SER A 150 -8.64 -2.64 -10.73
C SER A 150 -7.26 -2.02 -10.84
N SER A 151 -7.10 -0.75 -10.45
CA SER A 151 -5.78 -0.09 -10.42
C SER A 151 -4.87 -0.69 -9.34
N LEU A 152 -5.39 -0.93 -8.14
CA LEU A 152 -4.63 -1.57 -7.06
C LEU A 152 -4.24 -3.01 -7.46
N GLU A 153 -5.15 -3.75 -8.09
CA GLU A 153 -4.92 -5.08 -8.62
C GLU A 153 -3.84 -5.11 -9.71
N ALA A 154 -3.83 -4.11 -10.60
CA ALA A 154 -2.82 -4.02 -11.65
C ALA A 154 -1.40 -3.82 -11.11
N ASP A 155 -1.26 -3.27 -9.90
CA ASP A 155 0.05 -3.07 -9.28
C ASP A 155 0.63 -4.35 -8.65
N TRP A 156 -0.18 -5.38 -8.41
CA TRP A 156 0.23 -6.59 -7.70
C TRP A 156 0.10 -7.87 -8.55
N PRO A 157 1.10 -8.78 -8.49
CA PRO A 157 1.02 -10.04 -9.22
C PRO A 157 0.02 -11.00 -8.57
N GLN A 158 -0.94 -11.48 -9.36
CA GLN A 158 -1.96 -12.46 -8.95
C GLN A 158 -1.64 -13.88 -9.42
N THR A 159 -0.66 -14.02 -10.32
CA THR A 159 -0.18 -15.30 -10.84
C THR A 159 1.33 -15.40 -10.76
N LEU A 160 1.87 -16.62 -10.70
CA LEU A 160 3.32 -16.84 -10.69
C LEU A 160 4.01 -16.27 -11.94
N ALA A 161 3.34 -16.29 -13.10
CA ALA A 161 3.86 -15.68 -14.33
C ALA A 161 3.97 -14.15 -14.22
N GLN A 162 2.97 -13.51 -13.60
CA GLN A 162 3.05 -12.07 -13.29
C GLN A 162 4.15 -11.79 -12.27
N TRP A 163 4.31 -12.63 -11.25
CA TRP A 163 5.43 -12.53 -10.29
C TRP A 163 6.78 -12.56 -11.02
N ASP A 164 6.97 -13.50 -11.94
CA ASP A 164 8.18 -13.59 -12.76
C ASP A 164 8.44 -12.34 -13.60
N ALA A 165 7.41 -11.83 -14.27
CA ALA A 165 7.52 -10.61 -15.04
C ALA A 165 7.93 -9.42 -14.16
N ARG A 166 7.36 -9.30 -12.95
CA ARG A 166 7.68 -8.23 -12.00
C ARG A 166 9.07 -8.38 -11.40
N ARG A 167 9.50 -9.60 -11.12
CA ARG A 167 10.87 -9.86 -10.69
C ARG A 167 11.88 -9.44 -11.75
N ALA A 168 11.64 -9.77 -13.02
CA ALA A 168 12.52 -9.34 -14.12
C ALA A 168 12.58 -7.80 -14.24
N GLU A 169 11.43 -7.12 -14.15
CA GLU A 169 11.35 -5.65 -14.13
C GLU A 169 12.11 -5.06 -12.93
N ALA A 170 11.97 -5.65 -11.74
CA ALA A 170 12.65 -5.22 -10.52
C ALA A 170 14.18 -5.40 -10.59
N VAL A 171 14.68 -6.46 -11.23
CA VAL A 171 16.12 -6.67 -11.46
C VAL A 171 16.70 -5.57 -12.35
N ILE A 172 16.00 -5.22 -13.44
CA ILE A 172 16.41 -4.14 -14.35
C ILE A 172 16.44 -2.80 -13.60
N LEU A 173 15.36 -2.47 -12.88
CA LEU A 173 15.29 -1.24 -12.08
C LEU A 173 16.40 -1.18 -11.02
N ARG A 174 16.66 -2.28 -10.31
CA ARG A 174 17.73 -2.34 -9.32
C ARG A 174 19.10 -2.09 -9.97
N SER A 175 19.34 -2.69 -11.14
CA SER A 175 20.57 -2.47 -11.89
C SER A 175 20.74 -0.98 -12.26
N GLU A 176 19.71 -0.36 -12.84
CA GLU A 176 19.73 1.07 -13.19
C GLU A 176 20.05 1.97 -12.00
N HIS A 177 19.40 1.72 -10.85
CA HIS A 177 19.63 2.49 -9.63
C HIS A 177 21.03 2.27 -9.04
N SER A 178 21.57 1.04 -9.13
CA SER A 178 22.91 0.71 -8.63
C SER A 178 24.03 1.46 -9.36
N LEU A 179 23.79 1.89 -10.61
CA LEU A 179 24.72 2.69 -11.40
C LEU A 179 24.73 4.17 -11.00
N GLN A 180 23.74 4.62 -10.23
CA GLN A 180 23.61 6.02 -9.81
C GLN A 180 24.29 6.26 -8.47
N LEU A 181 25.17 7.27 -8.41
CA LEU A 181 25.91 7.59 -7.18
C LEU A 181 24.98 7.87 -5.98
N THR A 182 23.83 8.49 -6.24
CA THR A 182 22.81 8.85 -5.23
C THR A 182 21.79 7.74 -5.00
N GLY A 183 21.83 6.66 -5.78
CA GLY A 183 20.78 5.63 -5.82
C GLY A 183 19.46 6.10 -6.42
N LYS A 184 19.43 7.29 -7.05
CA LYS A 184 18.22 7.89 -7.61
C LYS A 184 18.22 7.89 -9.14
N VAL A 185 17.08 7.54 -9.73
CA VAL A 185 16.79 7.74 -11.16
C VAL A 185 15.62 8.71 -11.26
N ASN A 186 15.80 9.81 -11.99
CA ASN A 186 14.83 10.92 -12.10
C ASN A 186 14.37 11.46 -10.72
N GLY A 187 15.31 11.60 -9.78
CA GLY A 187 15.04 12.13 -8.43
C GLY A 187 14.39 11.15 -7.45
N LEU A 188 14.04 9.94 -7.89
CA LEU A 188 13.34 8.91 -7.12
C LEU A 188 14.27 7.75 -6.76
N TYR A 189 14.10 7.14 -5.59
CA TYR A 189 14.74 5.88 -5.20
C TYR A 189 14.03 4.67 -5.82
N LEU A 190 14.65 3.48 -5.74
CA LEU A 190 14.03 2.24 -6.21
C LEU A 190 12.69 1.97 -5.51
N ASP A 191 12.65 2.22 -4.20
CA ASP A 191 11.47 2.03 -3.36
C ASP A 191 10.31 3.00 -3.72
N ASP A 192 10.59 4.11 -4.40
CA ASP A 192 9.57 5.04 -4.92
C ASP A 192 8.91 4.56 -6.22
N ARG A 193 9.38 3.44 -6.77
CA ARG A 193 8.95 2.90 -8.06
C ARG A 193 8.35 1.50 -7.94
N LEU A 194 8.08 1.06 -6.73
CA LEU A 194 7.57 -0.27 -6.43
C LEU A 194 6.42 -0.14 -5.43
N PRO A 195 5.37 -0.97 -5.55
CA PRO A 195 4.23 -0.94 -4.64
C PRO A 195 4.66 -1.16 -3.18
N GLU A 196 4.07 -0.39 -2.26
CA GLU A 196 4.33 -0.51 -0.83
C GLU A 196 3.38 -1.55 -0.20
N PRO A 197 3.91 -2.62 0.43
CA PRO A 197 3.11 -3.76 0.83
C PRO A 197 2.18 -3.51 2.02
N ALA A 198 2.60 -2.74 3.05
CA ALA A 198 1.81 -2.62 4.28
C ALA A 198 0.53 -1.80 4.08
N SER A 199 0.62 -0.66 3.39
CA SER A 199 -0.56 0.14 3.02
C SER A 199 -1.47 -0.60 2.05
N THR A 200 -0.91 -1.41 1.14
CA THR A 200 -1.70 -2.29 0.27
C THR A 200 -2.47 -3.33 1.09
N ILE A 201 -1.82 -4.00 2.05
CA ILE A 201 -2.48 -4.98 2.93
C ILE A 201 -3.61 -4.30 3.70
N ARG A 202 -3.37 -3.10 4.25
CA ARG A 202 -4.37 -2.32 4.98
C ARG A 202 -5.63 -2.09 4.14
N ILE A 203 -5.49 -1.46 2.98
CA ILE A 203 -6.64 -1.17 2.11
C ILE A 203 -7.30 -2.45 1.59
N ALA A 204 -6.52 -3.48 1.26
CA ALA A 204 -7.08 -4.74 0.76
C ALA A 204 -7.87 -5.49 1.83
N SER A 205 -7.41 -5.49 3.07
CA SER A 205 -8.12 -6.06 4.22
C SER A 205 -9.41 -5.29 4.51
N ASP A 206 -9.34 -3.96 4.55
CA ASP A 206 -10.47 -3.12 4.98
C ASP A 206 -11.61 -3.09 3.95
N TYR A 207 -11.29 -3.14 2.65
CA TYR A 207 -12.26 -3.02 1.56
C TYR A 207 -12.50 -4.33 0.80
N GLY A 208 -11.96 -5.45 1.28
CA GLY A 208 -12.22 -6.79 0.74
C GLY A 208 -11.65 -7.00 -0.67
N ILE A 209 -10.35 -6.78 -0.85
CA ILE A 209 -9.60 -7.01 -2.09
C ILE A 209 -8.64 -8.20 -1.91
N PRO A 210 -9.14 -9.44 -1.78
CA PRO A 210 -8.31 -10.58 -1.41
C PRO A 210 -7.31 -11.00 -2.50
N SER A 211 -7.55 -10.62 -3.76
CA SER A 211 -6.75 -10.99 -4.93
C SER A 211 -5.28 -10.57 -4.83
N ILE A 212 -4.98 -9.48 -4.12
CA ILE A 212 -3.62 -8.92 -3.99
C ILE A 212 -2.94 -9.28 -2.66
N LEU A 213 -3.69 -9.75 -1.67
CA LEU A 213 -3.16 -10.06 -0.33
C LEU A 213 -2.02 -11.09 -0.35
N PRO A 214 -2.09 -12.22 -1.08
CA PRO A 214 -1.02 -13.23 -1.03
C PRO A 214 0.34 -12.67 -1.45
N ALA A 215 0.37 -11.90 -2.55
CA ALA A 215 1.61 -11.30 -3.06
C ALA A 215 2.10 -10.14 -2.18
N ALA A 216 1.19 -9.34 -1.62
CA ALA A 216 1.54 -8.25 -0.71
C ALA A 216 2.13 -8.77 0.60
N PHE A 217 1.53 -9.79 1.21
CA PHE A 217 2.07 -10.45 2.39
C PHE A 217 3.39 -11.16 2.11
N TYR A 218 3.51 -11.86 0.98
CA TYR A 218 4.78 -12.48 0.58
C TYR A 218 5.88 -11.43 0.47
N THR A 219 5.62 -10.33 -0.24
CA THR A 219 6.58 -9.22 -0.38
C THR A 219 6.96 -8.62 0.96
N LEU A 220 5.98 -8.36 1.85
CA LEU A 220 6.22 -7.83 3.18
C LEU A 220 7.08 -8.78 4.03
N ALA A 221 6.85 -10.09 3.93
CA ALA A 221 7.56 -11.10 4.71
C ALA A 221 9.07 -11.13 4.42
N LEU A 222 9.48 -10.68 3.22
CA LEU A 222 10.87 -10.57 2.79
C LEU A 222 11.56 -9.27 3.25
N LEU A 223 10.80 -8.32 3.81
CA LEU A 223 11.35 -7.05 4.27
C LEU A 223 11.79 -7.14 5.73
N SER A 224 12.91 -6.47 6.05
CA SER A 224 13.34 -6.30 7.44
C SER A 224 12.38 -5.35 8.17
N THR A 225 11.98 -5.73 9.38
CA THR A 225 11.19 -4.89 10.27
C THR A 225 11.91 -3.61 10.70
N ASP A 226 13.24 -3.56 10.56
CA ASP A 226 14.03 -2.35 10.82
C ASP A 226 13.97 -1.33 9.67
N ALA A 227 13.48 -1.74 8.50
CA ALA A 227 13.35 -0.90 7.31
C ALA A 227 11.98 -0.19 7.29
N ASP A 228 11.74 0.69 8.26
CA ASP A 228 10.54 1.51 8.33
C ASP A 228 10.54 2.63 7.30
N TRP A 229 9.38 2.82 6.64
CA TRP A 229 9.17 3.79 5.58
C TRP A 229 9.50 5.24 5.99
N ASP A 230 8.98 5.69 7.14
CA ASP A 230 9.13 7.08 7.58
C ASP A 230 10.56 7.32 8.07
N ASP A 231 11.09 6.40 8.88
CA ASP A 231 12.42 6.52 9.47
C ASP A 231 13.51 6.49 8.39
N CYS A 232 13.37 5.62 7.38
CA CYS A 232 14.31 5.56 6.26
C CYS A 232 14.26 6.81 5.39
N ARG A 233 13.13 7.51 5.28
CA ARG A 233 13.01 8.75 4.50
C ARG A 233 13.48 9.98 5.24
N ALA A 234 13.46 9.97 6.57
CA ALA A 234 14.12 10.97 7.38
C ALA A 234 15.65 10.93 7.22
N ASN A 235 16.23 9.75 6.95
CA ASN A 235 17.66 9.58 6.65
C ASN A 235 17.92 8.62 5.46
N PRO A 236 17.69 9.07 4.22
CA PRO A 236 17.63 8.18 3.06
C PRO A 236 18.99 7.66 2.59
N GLY A 237 20.09 8.30 3.01
CA GLY A 237 21.45 7.96 2.57
C GLY A 237 21.95 6.59 3.03
N LYS A 238 21.35 6.01 4.08
CA LYS A 238 21.79 4.75 4.68
C LYS A 238 21.16 3.50 4.05
N HIS A 239 19.87 3.59 3.70
CA HIS A 239 19.08 2.44 3.23
C HIS A 239 18.69 2.59 1.76
N LEU A 240 17.95 3.66 1.43
CA LEU A 240 17.34 3.84 0.11
C LEU A 240 18.37 4.03 -1.00
N ARG A 241 19.52 4.64 -0.69
CA ARG A 241 20.65 4.80 -1.64
C ARG A 241 21.10 3.47 -2.26
N PHE A 242 21.04 2.37 -1.51
CA PHE A 242 21.49 1.06 -1.97
C PHE A 242 20.32 0.17 -2.45
N GLY A 243 19.17 0.77 -2.75
CA GLY A 243 18.00 0.06 -3.24
C GLY A 243 17.32 -0.82 -2.19
N ALA A 244 17.46 -0.48 -0.91
CA ALA A 244 16.65 -1.09 0.13
C ALA A 244 15.16 -0.81 -0.12
N ARG A 245 14.33 -1.80 0.20
CA ARG A 245 12.87 -1.70 0.20
C ARG A 245 12.40 -1.42 1.62
N THR A 246 11.31 -0.67 1.78
CA THR A 246 10.76 -0.33 3.10
C THR A 246 9.27 -0.65 3.16
N ALA A 247 8.70 -0.62 4.37
CA ALA A 247 7.27 -0.79 4.57
C ALA A 247 6.75 0.17 5.66
N ARG A 248 5.47 0.53 5.55
CA ARG A 248 4.75 1.32 6.56
C ARG A 248 4.26 0.40 7.67
N TRP A 249 5.18 -0.14 8.46
CA TRP A 249 4.88 -1.16 9.49
C TRP A 249 3.77 -0.75 10.45
N ARG A 250 3.67 0.54 10.77
CA ARG A 250 2.65 1.12 11.66
C ARG A 250 1.22 0.98 11.13
N LEU A 251 1.04 0.73 9.83
CA LEU A 251 -0.28 0.49 9.23
C LEU A 251 -0.78 -0.93 9.42
N LEU A 252 0.03 -1.87 9.92
CA LEU A 252 -0.43 -3.23 10.16
C LEU A 252 -1.14 -3.33 11.50
N ASP A 253 -2.39 -3.80 11.48
CA ASP A 253 -3.11 -4.15 12.69
C ASP A 253 -2.60 -5.47 13.29
N LYS A 254 -3.14 -5.81 14.46
CA LYS A 254 -2.80 -7.04 15.17
C LYS A 254 -3.07 -8.30 14.34
N ARG A 255 -4.14 -8.35 13.55
CA ARG A 255 -4.51 -9.53 12.76
C ARG A 255 -3.50 -9.74 11.64
N ASP A 256 -3.18 -8.69 10.90
CA ASP A 256 -2.25 -8.75 9.77
C ASP A 256 -0.82 -8.97 10.23
N LEU A 257 -0.41 -8.41 11.38
CA LEU A 257 0.89 -8.74 11.98
C LEU A 257 0.99 -10.24 12.33
N MET A 258 -0.07 -10.83 12.89
CA MET A 258 -0.09 -12.26 13.20
C MET A 258 -0.03 -13.14 11.94
N ARG A 259 -0.71 -12.73 10.87
CA ARG A 259 -0.62 -13.38 9.54
C ARG A 259 0.80 -13.33 9.00
N LEU A 260 1.45 -12.18 9.07
CA LEU A 260 2.83 -11.98 8.64
C LEU A 260 3.80 -12.90 9.39
N VAL A 261 3.76 -12.88 10.73
CA VAL A 261 4.67 -13.69 11.56
C VAL A 261 4.46 -15.19 11.30
N HIS A 262 3.21 -15.62 11.15
CA HIS A 262 2.89 -17.00 10.79
C HIS A 262 3.46 -17.36 9.41
N GLY A 263 3.24 -16.50 8.42
CA GLY A 263 3.75 -16.70 7.07
C GLY A 263 5.28 -16.74 7.01
N GLN A 264 5.98 -15.83 7.68
CA GLN A 264 7.46 -15.85 7.79
C GLN A 264 7.97 -17.19 8.35
N LYS A 265 7.33 -17.72 9.40
CA LYS A 265 7.69 -19.03 9.97
C LYS A 265 7.53 -20.16 8.94
N LEU A 266 6.43 -20.17 8.20
CA LEU A 266 6.16 -21.19 7.18
C LEU A 266 7.08 -21.05 5.97
N LEU A 267 7.32 -19.83 5.48
CA LEU A 267 8.26 -19.54 4.39
C LEU A 267 9.68 -20.02 4.74
N ALA A 268 10.15 -19.74 5.96
CA ALA A 268 11.44 -20.26 6.41
C ALA A 268 11.46 -21.81 6.44
N GLY A 269 10.32 -22.45 6.75
CA GLY A 269 10.13 -23.90 6.61
C GLY A 269 10.25 -24.37 5.17
N HIS A 270 9.60 -23.69 4.24
CA HIS A 270 9.70 -23.96 2.81
C HIS A 270 11.15 -23.84 2.31
N THR A 271 11.86 -22.76 2.65
CA THR A 271 13.28 -22.58 2.31
C THR A 271 14.12 -23.77 2.78
N ARG A 272 13.96 -24.21 4.03
CA ARG A 272 14.70 -25.38 4.55
C ARG A 272 14.39 -26.67 3.78
N SER A 273 13.13 -26.87 3.38
CA SER A 273 12.71 -28.04 2.61
C SER A 273 13.33 -28.11 1.20
N ILE A 274 13.72 -26.96 0.62
CA ILE A 274 14.39 -26.93 -0.68
C ILE A 274 15.69 -27.74 -0.61
N GLY A 275 16.52 -27.50 0.42
CA GLY A 275 17.78 -28.23 0.60
C GLY A 275 17.58 -29.74 0.72
N THR A 276 16.63 -30.17 1.54
CA THR A 276 16.37 -31.60 1.78
C THR A 276 15.79 -32.30 0.56
N ASP A 277 14.85 -31.65 -0.13
CA ASP A 277 14.03 -32.30 -1.14
C ASP A 277 14.64 -32.20 -2.54
N ILE A 278 15.33 -31.10 -2.84
CA ILE A 278 15.95 -30.85 -4.14
C ILE A 278 17.40 -31.33 -4.16
N PHE A 279 18.18 -31.05 -3.11
CA PHE A 279 19.62 -31.31 -3.09
C PHE A 279 20.01 -32.52 -2.23
N GLY A 280 19.19 -32.91 -1.25
CA GLY A 280 19.40 -34.08 -0.38
C GLY A 280 19.42 -35.46 -1.07
N PRO A 281 18.64 -35.71 -2.15
CA PRO A 281 18.69 -36.99 -2.84
C PRO A 281 20.08 -37.31 -3.43
N ARG A 282 20.46 -38.60 -3.40
CA ARG A 282 21.72 -39.10 -3.97
C ARG A 282 21.62 -39.26 -5.49
N CYS A 283 22.75 -39.14 -6.18
CA CYS A 283 22.82 -39.44 -7.62
C CYS A 283 22.55 -40.92 -7.87
N GLN A 284 21.40 -41.24 -8.46
CA GLN A 284 21.01 -42.64 -8.77
C GLN A 284 21.96 -43.31 -9.78
N ARG A 285 22.62 -42.50 -10.63
CA ARG A 285 23.59 -42.99 -11.63
C ARG A 285 25.00 -43.18 -11.07
N GLY A 286 25.25 -42.86 -9.80
CA GLY A 286 26.56 -43.03 -9.18
C GLY A 286 27.69 -42.21 -9.83
N VAL A 287 27.36 -41.12 -10.53
CA VAL A 287 28.36 -40.31 -11.25
C VAL A 287 29.32 -39.67 -10.24
N LYS A 288 30.62 -39.91 -10.40
CA LYS A 288 31.67 -39.36 -9.55
C LYS A 288 31.61 -37.83 -9.54
N GLY A 289 31.67 -37.23 -8.35
CA GLY A 289 31.60 -35.77 -8.18
C GLY A 289 30.19 -35.18 -8.17
N CYS A 290 29.16 -35.90 -8.63
CA CYS A 290 27.80 -35.37 -8.70
C CYS A 290 27.21 -35.01 -7.33
N THR A 291 27.44 -35.82 -6.30
CA THR A 291 26.98 -35.52 -4.94
C THR A 291 27.64 -34.25 -4.41
N LYS A 292 28.94 -34.07 -4.67
CA LYS A 292 29.68 -32.87 -4.28
C LYS A 292 29.13 -31.64 -4.99
N ALA A 293 28.95 -31.71 -6.32
CA ALA A 293 28.38 -30.60 -7.10
C ALA A 293 26.98 -30.19 -6.60
N ARG A 294 26.13 -31.15 -6.21
CA ARG A 294 24.82 -30.87 -5.60
C ARG A 294 24.95 -30.13 -4.26
N SER A 295 25.86 -30.59 -3.39
CA SER A 295 26.14 -29.93 -2.12
C SER A 295 26.71 -28.52 -2.30
N ASP A 296 27.61 -28.34 -3.27
CA ASP A 296 28.20 -27.04 -3.59
C ASP A 296 27.14 -26.07 -4.15
N CYS A 297 26.22 -26.54 -5.00
CA CYS A 297 25.07 -25.73 -5.45
C CYS A 297 24.21 -25.27 -4.27
N TRP A 298 23.85 -26.19 -3.36
CA TRP A 298 23.04 -25.83 -2.19
C TRP A 298 23.78 -24.86 -1.27
N LYS A 299 25.07 -25.10 -1.02
CA LYS A 299 25.92 -24.21 -0.22
C LYS A 299 25.97 -22.80 -0.81
N TYR A 300 26.05 -22.67 -2.13
CA TYR A 300 25.98 -21.37 -2.79
C TYR A 300 24.65 -20.67 -2.53
N PHE A 301 23.51 -21.35 -2.61
CA PHE A 301 22.22 -20.75 -2.28
C PHE A 301 22.14 -20.31 -0.81
N GLN A 302 22.84 -21.01 0.09
CA GLN A 302 22.90 -20.62 1.50
C GLN A 302 23.78 -19.38 1.76
N GLU A 303 24.87 -19.23 1.01
CA GLU A 303 25.91 -18.21 1.28
C GLU A 303 25.83 -16.99 0.36
N ASN A 304 25.36 -17.15 -0.88
CA ASN A 304 25.52 -16.19 -1.96
C ASN A 304 24.23 -15.89 -2.73
N ALA A 305 23.07 -16.40 -2.30
CA ALA A 305 21.80 -16.03 -2.93
C ALA A 305 21.68 -14.49 -2.94
N PRO A 306 21.63 -13.86 -4.13
CA PRO A 306 21.80 -12.41 -4.28
C PRO A 306 20.71 -11.58 -3.59
N ASN A 307 19.62 -12.23 -3.13
CA ASN A 307 18.58 -11.66 -2.29
C ASN A 307 18.20 -12.62 -1.14
N SER A 308 19.17 -12.99 -0.30
CA SER A 308 18.96 -13.73 0.95
C SER A 308 18.41 -15.17 0.82
N MET A 309 18.69 -15.98 1.83
CA MET A 309 17.97 -17.25 2.09
C MET A 309 16.47 -17.03 2.37
N ASP A 310 16.01 -15.79 2.42
CA ASP A 310 14.66 -15.42 2.83
C ASP A 310 13.61 -15.54 1.70
N ASP A 311 14.01 -15.56 0.41
CA ASP A 311 13.08 -15.69 -0.72
C ASP A 311 13.09 -17.10 -1.35
N PRO A 312 12.19 -18.01 -0.90
CA PRO A 312 12.09 -19.35 -1.47
C PRO A 312 11.65 -19.38 -2.95
N LEU A 313 10.86 -18.41 -3.44
CA LEU A 313 10.46 -18.37 -4.85
C LEU A 313 11.63 -18.02 -5.78
N ASP A 314 12.53 -17.14 -5.33
CA ASP A 314 13.76 -16.79 -6.05
C ASP A 314 14.76 -17.95 -6.03
N ILE A 315 14.97 -18.59 -4.87
CA ILE A 315 15.84 -19.77 -4.77
C ILE A 315 15.34 -20.87 -5.71
N LEU A 316 14.04 -21.15 -5.72
CA LEU A 316 13.45 -22.16 -6.62
C LEU A 316 13.58 -21.78 -8.09
N HIS A 317 13.45 -20.49 -8.43
CA HIS A 317 13.71 -20.03 -9.78
C HIS A 317 15.17 -20.28 -10.19
N ASP A 318 16.12 -19.97 -9.32
CA ASP A 318 17.55 -20.07 -9.62
C ASP A 318 18.02 -21.53 -9.68
N CYS A 319 17.37 -22.43 -8.92
CA CYS A 319 17.52 -23.87 -9.08
C CYS A 319 17.17 -24.36 -10.50
N MET A 320 16.29 -23.65 -11.23
CA MET A 320 15.96 -23.99 -12.62
C MET A 320 17.03 -23.50 -13.62
N ARG A 321 18.03 -22.72 -13.18
CA ARG A 321 19.03 -22.06 -14.02
C ARG A 321 20.46 -22.29 -13.54
N LEU A 322 20.74 -23.47 -12.99
CA LEU A 322 22.06 -23.81 -12.43
C LEU A 322 23.19 -23.61 -13.45
N ASP A 323 22.95 -23.88 -14.72
CA ASP A 323 23.90 -23.69 -15.82
C ASP A 323 24.37 -22.24 -15.99
N THR A 324 23.55 -21.28 -15.57
CA THR A 324 23.91 -19.86 -15.60
C THR A 324 24.67 -19.40 -14.36
N LEU A 325 24.63 -20.19 -13.28
CA LEU A 325 25.18 -19.84 -11.97
C LEU A 325 26.46 -20.61 -11.63
N PHE A 326 26.64 -21.81 -12.18
CA PHE A 326 27.71 -22.72 -11.83
C PHE A 326 28.45 -23.25 -13.06
N SER A 327 29.78 -23.31 -12.97
CA SER A 327 30.62 -24.02 -13.94
C SER A 327 30.61 -25.54 -13.72
N ASP A 328 30.61 -25.97 -12.46
CA ASP A 328 30.60 -27.38 -12.07
C ASP A 328 29.19 -27.82 -11.69
N LEU A 329 28.54 -28.54 -12.60
CA LEU A 329 27.15 -28.98 -12.45
C LEU A 329 27.04 -30.43 -11.97
N PRO A 330 25.92 -30.79 -11.32
CA PRO A 330 25.48 -32.18 -11.21
C PRO A 330 25.40 -32.84 -12.61
N CYS A 331 25.39 -34.17 -12.64
CA CYS A 331 25.21 -34.87 -13.91
C CYS A 331 23.86 -34.49 -14.54
N ALA A 332 23.77 -34.57 -15.89
CA ALA A 332 22.59 -34.13 -16.64
C ALA A 332 21.25 -34.66 -16.10
N ALA A 333 21.21 -35.91 -15.62
CA ALA A 333 20.01 -36.48 -14.99
C ALA A 333 19.64 -35.75 -13.70
N CYS A 334 20.59 -35.56 -12.79
CA CYS A 334 20.34 -34.84 -11.55
C CYS A 334 20.00 -33.36 -11.78
N THR A 335 20.58 -32.72 -12.79
CA THR A 335 20.22 -31.34 -13.18
C THR A 335 18.77 -31.29 -13.68
N SER A 336 18.36 -32.21 -14.54
CA SER A 336 16.97 -32.32 -14.99
C SER A 336 16.01 -32.56 -13.82
N ASP A 337 16.35 -33.46 -12.90
CA ASP A 337 15.53 -33.74 -11.72
C ASP A 337 15.37 -32.51 -10.82
N ILE A 338 16.46 -31.74 -10.62
CA ILE A 338 16.43 -30.49 -9.87
C ILE A 338 15.48 -29.48 -10.54
N ILE A 339 15.59 -29.26 -11.85
CA ILE A 339 14.75 -28.31 -12.58
C ILE A 339 13.27 -28.67 -12.42
N VAL A 340 12.90 -29.93 -12.65
CA VAL A 340 11.52 -30.41 -12.55
C VAL A 340 10.98 -30.25 -11.12
N MET A 341 11.79 -30.62 -10.10
CA MET A 341 11.38 -30.50 -8.71
C MET A 341 11.25 -29.05 -8.26
N ALA A 342 12.17 -28.18 -8.69
CA ALA A 342 12.16 -26.76 -8.38
C ALA A 342 10.92 -26.09 -8.96
N GLU A 343 10.61 -26.35 -10.24
CA GLU A 343 9.42 -25.83 -10.89
C GLU A 343 8.13 -26.28 -10.19
N LYS A 344 8.03 -27.58 -9.85
CA LYS A 344 6.90 -28.14 -9.12
C LYS A 344 6.70 -27.43 -7.78
N LYS A 345 7.75 -27.37 -6.96
CA LYS A 345 7.70 -26.73 -5.63
C LYS A 345 7.39 -25.24 -5.71
N ARG A 346 7.87 -24.55 -6.75
CA ARG A 346 7.62 -23.12 -6.95
C ARG A 346 6.15 -22.83 -7.22
N ARG A 347 5.53 -23.64 -8.07
CA ARG A 347 4.08 -23.57 -8.34
C ARG A 347 3.26 -23.93 -7.11
N GLU A 348 3.67 -24.96 -6.36
CA GLU A 348 3.01 -25.36 -5.11
C GLU A 348 3.08 -24.24 -4.06
N LEU A 349 4.26 -23.67 -3.84
CA LEU A 349 4.45 -22.56 -2.90
C LEU A 349 3.60 -21.34 -3.26
N TRP A 350 3.59 -20.94 -4.54
CA TRP A 350 2.76 -19.82 -5.00
C TRP A 350 1.27 -20.07 -4.70
N ARG A 351 0.79 -21.28 -5.01
CA ARG A 351 -0.62 -21.65 -4.77
C ARG A 351 -0.95 -21.75 -3.28
N SER A 352 0.01 -22.06 -2.42
CA SER A 352 -0.20 -22.16 -0.98
C SER A 352 -0.11 -20.81 -0.26
N LEU A 353 0.28 -19.71 -0.92
CA LEU A 353 0.42 -18.41 -0.26
C LEU A 353 -0.84 -17.96 0.53
N PRO A 354 -2.08 -18.12 0.02
CA PRO A 354 -3.28 -17.82 0.82
C PRO A 354 -3.32 -18.56 2.16
N ALA A 355 -3.05 -19.87 2.14
CA ALA A 355 -3.00 -20.71 3.34
C ALA A 355 -1.80 -20.33 4.24
N VAL A 356 -0.63 -20.07 3.65
CA VAL A 356 0.59 -19.64 4.37
C VAL A 356 0.36 -18.38 5.20
N PHE A 357 -0.49 -17.47 4.73
CA PHE A 357 -0.80 -16.21 5.41
C PHE A 357 -2.18 -16.19 6.09
N ASN A 358 -2.88 -17.32 6.21
CA ASN A 358 -4.23 -17.40 6.79
C ASN A 358 -5.20 -16.34 6.20
N LEU A 359 -5.28 -16.33 4.86
CA LEU A 359 -6.12 -15.41 4.07
C LEU A 359 -7.47 -16.02 3.66
N GLU A 360 -7.69 -17.30 3.97
CA GLU A 360 -8.93 -18.05 3.72
C GLU A 360 -10.03 -17.76 4.74
#